data_AF-A0A7G9FMZ5-F1
#
_entry.id   AF-A0A7G9FMZ5-F1
#
_cell.length_a   1.000
_cell.length_b   1.000
_cell.length_c   1.000
_cell.angle_alpha   90.00
_cell.angle_beta   90.00
_cell.angle_gamma   90.00
#
_symmetry.space_group_name_H-M   'P 1'
#
loop_
_entity.id
_entity.type
_entity.pdbx_description
1 polymer ?
#
loop_
_entity_poly.entity_id
_entity_poly.type
_entity_poly.pdbx_seq_one_letter_code
_entity_poly.pdbx_strand_id
1 'polypeptide(L)'
;MERLIYTKYSNQRHPDYAIRTDIVCREDGSRVVRKYADTRLARPHIEHMNEVYALLKKEFAGSRLCANRANLTDAYIEFEYIDGDTLEAVLDACLANDDKDGFAELVKQYASEIRQVYLSEQSVCGERSQDEIEQYQKAFGEITLPVSVPFSKGVDIDLIFSNIMVQGNTWIVIDYEWTFDFPVPVDFLLWRAGKVYLENYANRASIDETEMNRMLGVTPENVSAYRQMELHFLQQYCYRDRSDLYALYGTMGQYVMNLDLEEAIKGNENGTNQVQLYYDTGKGYSEAESDIIRIYPDEKGEFHLQRKLPDALRNLRIDPGEIPCVVYIQKAVGYTENASYELEYRTNGYRFDKRAYVMEQGDPQIYIKNMKEHTYLIEFDYTIQADAAIVQEKAASVKGWEKLKGMIQHAK
;
A
#
# COMPACT_ATOMS: atom_id res chain seq x y z
N MET A 1 36.67 14.70 8.71
CA MET A 1 36.15 13.34 8.87
C MET A 1 34.74 13.32 8.33
N GLU A 2 34.37 12.33 7.50
CA GLU A 2 32.99 12.17 7.03
C GLU A 2 32.02 11.94 8.22
N ARG A 3 30.79 12.43 8.10
CA ARG A 3 29.77 12.33 9.15
C ARG A 3 28.51 11.65 8.62
N LEU A 4 28.09 10.56 9.27
CA LEU A 4 26.78 9.94 9.02
C LEU A 4 25.66 10.88 9.51
N ILE A 5 24.76 11.27 8.63
CA ILE A 5 23.58 12.11 8.94
C ILE A 5 22.39 11.24 9.29
N TYR A 6 22.16 10.18 8.50
CA TYR A 6 20.99 9.34 8.58
C TYR A 6 21.34 7.93 8.14
N THR A 7 20.68 6.93 8.74
CA THR A 7 20.79 5.54 8.33
C THR A 7 19.42 4.88 8.42
N LYS A 8 19.07 4.06 7.42
CA LYS A 8 17.84 3.27 7.36
C LYS A 8 18.17 1.85 6.94
N TYR A 9 17.55 0.88 7.58
CA TYR A 9 17.66 -0.53 7.22
C TYR A 9 16.36 -1.03 6.60
N SER A 10 16.48 -1.93 5.63
CA SER A 10 15.39 -2.75 5.10
C SER A 10 15.53 -4.23 5.49
N ASN A 11 16.12 -4.50 6.66
CA ASN A 11 16.45 -5.84 7.17
C ASN A 11 15.22 -6.72 7.51
N GLN A 12 14.03 -6.14 7.46
CA GLN A 12 12.75 -6.84 7.47
C GLN A 12 12.46 -7.60 6.16
N ARG A 13 13.08 -7.18 5.03
CA ARG A 13 12.96 -7.86 3.73
C ARG A 13 13.69 -9.20 3.75
N HIS A 14 13.41 -10.03 2.75
CA HIS A 14 14.18 -11.24 2.50
C HIS A 14 15.67 -10.90 2.38
N PRO A 15 16.60 -11.73 2.89
CA PRO A 15 18.04 -11.44 2.90
C PRO A 15 18.66 -11.03 1.56
N ASP A 16 18.10 -11.50 0.44
CA ASP A 16 18.51 -11.13 -0.93
C ASP A 16 18.27 -9.64 -1.25
N TYR A 17 17.39 -8.96 -0.52
CA TYR A 17 16.94 -7.58 -0.79
C TYR A 17 17.12 -6.64 0.41
N ALA A 18 17.74 -7.12 1.49
CA ALA A 18 18.01 -6.34 2.69
C ALA A 18 19.21 -5.42 2.49
N ILE A 19 18.98 -4.11 2.60
CA ILE A 19 20.01 -3.08 2.41
C ILE A 19 20.03 -2.11 3.59
N ARG A 20 21.17 -1.44 3.77
CA ARG A 20 21.32 -0.26 4.61
C ARG A 20 21.56 0.96 3.73
N THR A 21 20.75 1.99 3.90
CA THR A 21 20.88 3.27 3.18
C THR A 21 21.37 4.33 4.15
N ASP A 22 22.52 4.90 3.86
CA ASP A 22 23.16 5.95 4.65
C ASP A 22 23.16 7.28 3.89
N ILE A 23 22.87 8.39 4.57
CA ILE A 23 23.18 9.74 4.07
C ILE A 23 24.46 10.20 4.78
N VAL A 24 25.50 10.49 4.00
CA VAL A 24 26.82 10.86 4.52
C VAL A 24 27.17 12.28 4.09
N CYS A 25 27.63 13.09 5.04
CA CYS A 25 28.23 14.38 4.81
C CYS A 25 29.75 14.23 4.68
N ARG A 26 30.29 14.65 3.54
CA ARG A 26 31.73 14.68 3.28
C ARG A 26 32.40 15.86 3.96
N GLU A 27 33.73 15.85 3.99
CA GLU A 27 34.52 16.92 4.62
C GLU A 27 34.34 18.28 3.96
N ASP A 28 34.04 18.29 2.66
CA ASP A 28 33.73 19.50 1.87
C ASP A 28 32.30 20.02 2.09
N GLY A 29 31.51 19.37 2.96
CA GLY A 29 30.12 19.71 3.25
C GLY A 29 29.10 19.12 2.26
N SER A 30 29.54 18.49 1.17
CA SER A 30 28.65 17.81 0.23
C SER A 30 28.00 16.58 0.88
N ARG A 31 26.83 16.18 0.37
CA ARG A 31 26.10 15.01 0.84
C ARG A 31 26.06 13.95 -0.26
N VAL A 32 26.07 12.69 0.14
CA VAL A 32 25.90 11.53 -0.73
C VAL A 32 25.00 10.50 -0.06
N VAL A 33 24.36 9.65 -0.86
CA VAL A 33 23.58 8.52 -0.38
C VAL A 33 24.35 7.23 -0.68
N ARG A 34 24.58 6.38 0.31
CA ARG A 34 25.29 5.10 0.14
C ARG A 34 24.36 3.95 0.48
N LYS A 35 24.15 3.03 -0.45
CA LYS A 35 23.39 1.78 -0.22
C LYS A 35 24.38 0.61 -0.06
N TYR A 36 24.31 -0.05 1.09
CA TYR A 36 25.11 -1.22 1.45
C TYR A 36 24.23 -2.47 1.43
N ALA A 37 24.81 -3.59 1.02
CA ALA A 37 24.18 -4.88 1.26
C ALA A 37 24.19 -5.16 2.78
N ASP A 38 23.02 -5.34 3.39
CA ASP A 38 22.94 -5.64 4.83
C ASP A 38 23.35 -7.09 5.11
N THR A 39 23.15 -7.96 4.11
CA THR A 39 23.64 -9.33 4.13
C THR A 39 24.53 -9.60 2.92
N ARG A 40 25.37 -10.63 2.99
CA ARG A 40 26.16 -11.07 1.84
C ARG A 40 25.28 -11.48 0.65
N LEU A 41 24.06 -11.95 0.91
CA LEU A 41 23.11 -12.38 -0.13
C LEU A 41 22.51 -11.19 -0.89
N ALA A 42 22.49 -9.99 -0.30
CA ALA A 42 22.00 -8.76 -0.95
C ALA A 42 23.05 -8.09 -1.85
N ARG A 43 24.28 -8.62 -1.96
CA ARG A 43 25.32 -8.01 -2.80
C ARG A 43 24.93 -7.96 -4.29
N PRO A 44 24.38 -9.04 -4.90
CA PRO A 44 23.90 -8.97 -6.28
C PRO A 44 22.83 -7.89 -6.48
N HIS A 45 21.97 -7.64 -5.50
CA HIS A 45 20.96 -6.58 -5.56
C HIS A 45 21.59 -5.18 -5.60
N ILE A 46 22.69 -4.95 -4.89
CA ILE A 46 23.48 -3.71 -4.96
C ILE A 46 24.18 -3.56 -6.31
N GLU A 47 24.73 -4.65 -6.84
CA GLU A 47 25.44 -4.65 -8.13
C GLU A 47 24.49 -4.40 -9.30
N HIS A 48 23.29 -4.99 -9.25
CA HIS A 48 22.22 -4.80 -10.21
C HIS A 48 21.85 -3.33 -10.40
N MET A 49 21.76 -2.54 -9.32
CA MET A 49 21.45 -1.10 -9.42
C MET A 49 22.47 -0.35 -10.31
N ASN A 50 23.75 -0.75 -10.32
CA ASN A 50 24.75 -0.11 -11.18
C ASN A 50 24.57 -0.50 -12.66
N GLU A 51 24.13 -1.73 -12.94
CA GLU A 51 23.79 -2.20 -14.29
C GLU A 51 22.55 -1.46 -14.82
N VAL A 52 21.52 -1.37 -13.97
CA VAL A 52 20.29 -0.60 -14.22
C VAL A 52 20.59 0.86 -14.51
N TYR A 53 21.47 1.51 -13.76
CA TYR A 53 21.85 2.91 -14.02
C TYR A 53 22.33 3.12 -15.47
N ALA A 54 23.14 2.20 -15.99
CA ALA A 54 23.64 2.27 -17.36
C ALA A 54 22.54 2.07 -18.41
N LEU A 55 21.53 1.26 -18.10
CA LEU A 55 20.35 1.04 -18.94
C LEU A 55 19.42 2.27 -18.92
N LEU A 56 19.01 2.73 -17.74
CA LEU A 56 18.09 3.87 -17.59
C LEU A 56 18.67 5.16 -18.18
N LYS A 57 20.00 5.35 -18.14
CA LYS A 57 20.65 6.49 -18.82
C LYS A 57 20.38 6.52 -20.32
N LYS A 58 20.21 5.36 -20.96
CA LYS A 58 19.85 5.25 -22.38
C LYS A 58 18.35 5.40 -22.59
N GLU A 59 17.53 4.70 -21.81
CA GLU A 59 16.06 4.74 -21.92
C GLU A 59 15.51 6.14 -21.67
N PHE A 60 16.10 6.89 -20.73
CA PHE A 60 15.65 8.24 -20.40
C PHE A 60 16.20 9.32 -21.34
N ALA A 61 17.06 8.97 -22.30
CA ALA A 61 17.68 9.94 -23.20
C ALA A 61 16.62 10.66 -24.04
N GLY A 62 16.57 12.00 -23.95
CA GLY A 62 15.59 12.82 -24.67
C GLY A 62 14.21 12.91 -24.00
N SER A 63 14.03 12.28 -22.84
CA SER A 63 12.86 12.44 -21.98
C SER A 63 13.11 13.49 -20.89
N ARG A 64 12.08 13.76 -20.07
CA ARG A 64 12.23 14.56 -18.86
C ARG A 64 12.98 13.85 -17.72
N LEU A 65 13.01 12.52 -17.76
CA LEU A 65 13.59 11.69 -16.73
C LEU A 65 15.13 11.70 -16.81
N CYS A 66 15.76 11.58 -15.65
CA CYS A 66 17.19 11.43 -15.52
C CYS A 66 17.48 10.48 -14.36
N ALA A 67 18.20 9.39 -14.60
CA ALA A 67 18.59 8.49 -13.52
C ALA A 67 19.67 9.16 -12.68
N ASN A 68 19.47 9.23 -11.37
CA ASN A 68 20.48 9.73 -10.44
C ASN A 68 21.76 8.90 -10.61
N ARG A 69 22.91 9.56 -10.64
CA ARG A 69 24.18 8.90 -10.91
C ARG A 69 24.53 7.95 -9.77
N ALA A 70 24.80 6.70 -10.12
CA ALA A 70 25.38 5.73 -9.21
C ALA A 70 26.84 5.46 -9.54
N ASN A 71 27.64 5.21 -8.49
CA ASN A 71 28.99 4.68 -8.60
C ASN A 71 29.13 3.48 -7.66
N LEU A 72 29.34 2.30 -8.23
CA LEU A 72 29.57 1.08 -7.48
C LEU A 72 31.02 1.00 -6.97
N THR A 73 31.16 0.57 -5.72
CA THR A 73 32.43 0.19 -5.09
C THR A 73 32.35 -1.25 -4.58
N ASP A 74 33.47 -1.79 -4.09
CA ASP A 74 33.51 -3.12 -3.47
C ASP A 74 32.60 -3.21 -2.23
N ALA A 75 32.33 -2.11 -1.55
CA ALA A 75 31.58 -2.09 -0.30
C ALA A 75 30.11 -1.64 -0.46
N TYR A 76 29.85 -0.66 -1.32
CA TYR A 76 28.54 -0.03 -1.48
C TYR A 76 28.36 0.59 -2.86
N ILE A 77 27.12 0.93 -3.20
CA ILE A 77 26.81 1.82 -4.33
C ILE A 77 26.50 3.22 -3.78
N GLU A 78 27.07 4.25 -4.41
CA GLU A 78 26.94 5.65 -4.00
C GLU A 78 26.16 6.46 -5.02
N PHE A 79 25.20 7.24 -4.55
CA PHE A 79 24.38 8.15 -5.34
C PHE A 79 24.64 9.60 -4.94
N GLU A 80 24.43 10.52 -5.90
CA GLU A 80 24.41 11.95 -5.60
C GLU A 80 23.23 12.27 -4.66
N TYR A 81 23.47 13.11 -3.65
CA TYR A 81 22.38 13.66 -2.86
C TYR A 81 21.74 14.81 -3.65
N ILE A 82 20.47 14.66 -3.99
CA ILE A 82 19.73 15.65 -4.76
C ILE A 82 18.94 16.54 -3.81
N ASP A 83 19.19 17.84 -3.87
CA ASP A 83 18.38 18.86 -3.20
C ASP A 83 17.19 19.26 -4.09
N GLY A 84 16.04 19.53 -3.46
CA GLY A 84 14.81 19.97 -4.12
C GLY A 84 13.56 19.33 -3.51
N ASP A 85 12.43 19.58 -4.15
CA ASP A 85 11.16 18.95 -3.81
C ASP A 85 10.96 17.67 -4.63
N THR A 86 10.34 16.66 -4.01
CA THR A 86 9.88 15.48 -4.74
C THR A 86 8.67 15.84 -5.61
N LEU A 87 8.41 15.06 -6.66
CA LEU A 87 7.19 15.21 -7.45
C LEU A 87 5.94 15.04 -6.57
N GLU A 88 6.03 14.17 -5.56
CA GLU A 88 5.01 14.03 -4.51
C GLU A 88 4.75 15.35 -3.77
N ALA A 89 5.79 16.05 -3.31
CA ALA A 89 5.64 17.33 -2.62
C ALA A 89 5.06 18.42 -3.52
N VAL A 90 5.39 18.41 -4.82
CA VAL A 90 4.78 19.34 -5.80
C VAL A 90 3.29 19.03 -6.00
N LEU A 91 2.92 17.76 -6.08
CA LEU A 91 1.50 17.34 -6.15
C LEU A 91 0.74 17.74 -4.88
N ASP A 92 1.32 17.53 -3.70
CA ASP A 92 0.72 17.95 -2.44
C ASP A 92 0.55 19.47 -2.36
N ALA A 93 1.51 20.24 -2.89
CA ALA A 93 1.39 21.69 -2.97
C ALA A 93 0.22 22.14 -3.87
N CYS A 94 -0.08 21.43 -4.97
CA CYS A 94 -1.28 21.71 -5.76
C CYS A 94 -2.56 21.52 -4.91
N LEU A 95 -2.66 20.42 -4.15
CA LEU A 95 -3.82 20.16 -3.29
C LEU A 95 -3.95 21.18 -2.15
N ALA A 96 -2.85 21.56 -1.52
CA ALA A 96 -2.83 22.55 -0.46
C ALA A 96 -3.30 23.94 -0.94
N ASN A 97 -3.13 24.24 -2.23
CA ASN A 97 -3.56 25.49 -2.87
C ASN A 97 -4.92 25.39 -3.59
N ASP A 98 -5.65 24.27 -3.45
CA ASP A 98 -6.90 23.95 -4.18
C ASP A 98 -6.74 24.01 -5.72
N ASP A 99 -5.53 23.81 -6.23
CA ASP A 99 -5.19 23.79 -7.65
C ASP A 99 -5.41 22.40 -8.25
N LYS A 100 -6.67 22.04 -8.44
CA LYS A 100 -7.06 20.73 -9.00
C LYS A 100 -6.64 20.55 -10.46
N ASP A 101 -6.64 21.63 -11.24
CA ASP A 101 -6.25 21.59 -12.64
C ASP A 101 -4.74 21.36 -12.78
N GLY A 102 -3.92 22.07 -11.99
CA GLY A 102 -2.47 21.87 -11.93
C GLY A 102 -2.09 20.48 -11.44
N PHE A 103 -2.79 19.97 -10.41
CA PHE A 103 -2.63 18.59 -9.95
C PHE A 103 -2.88 17.58 -11.09
N ALA A 104 -4.04 17.68 -11.74
CA ALA A 104 -4.44 16.75 -12.78
C ALA A 104 -3.50 16.80 -13.99
N GLU A 105 -3.03 17.99 -14.36
CA GLU A 105 -2.07 18.15 -15.46
C GLU A 105 -0.71 17.52 -15.11
N LEU A 106 -0.24 17.69 -13.86
CA LEU A 106 1.03 17.12 -13.43
C LEU A 106 1.01 15.58 -13.39
N VAL A 107 -0.10 14.99 -12.92
CA VAL A 107 -0.31 13.52 -12.95
C VAL A 107 -0.34 12.99 -14.39
N LYS A 108 -1.06 13.67 -15.29
CA LYS A 108 -1.11 13.29 -16.71
C LYS A 108 0.25 13.45 -17.39
N GLN A 109 0.99 14.51 -17.05
CA GLN A 109 2.34 14.73 -17.54
C GLN A 109 3.26 13.60 -17.10
N TYR A 110 3.19 13.19 -15.83
CA TYR A 110 3.90 12.02 -15.34
C TYR A 110 3.58 10.79 -16.18
N ALA A 111 2.29 10.50 -16.34
CA ALA A 111 1.86 9.32 -17.06
C ALA A 111 2.25 9.35 -18.55
N SER A 112 2.34 10.53 -19.16
CA SER A 112 2.81 10.72 -20.53
C SER A 112 4.32 10.47 -20.65
N GLU A 113 5.14 10.98 -19.72
CA GLU A 113 6.59 10.78 -19.73
C GLU A 113 6.95 9.30 -19.55
N ILE A 114 6.28 8.61 -18.62
CA ILE A 114 6.46 7.15 -18.42
C ILE A 114 6.13 6.39 -19.71
N ARG A 115 5.01 6.71 -20.37
CA ARG A 115 4.64 6.06 -21.63
C ARG A 115 5.62 6.39 -22.75
N GLN A 116 6.10 7.62 -22.84
CA GLN A 116 7.07 8.02 -23.86
C GLN A 116 8.36 7.21 -23.74
N VAL A 117 8.85 7.00 -22.52
CA VAL A 117 10.06 6.20 -22.26
C VAL A 117 9.82 4.73 -22.52
N TYR A 118 8.83 4.12 -21.86
CA TYR A 118 8.71 2.66 -21.86
C TYR A 118 7.88 2.09 -23.02
N LEU A 119 7.04 2.89 -23.68
CA LEU A 119 6.20 2.44 -24.81
C LEU A 119 6.72 2.90 -26.17
N SER A 120 7.98 3.32 -26.25
CA SER A 120 8.65 3.54 -27.53
C SER A 120 8.68 2.22 -28.33
N GLU A 121 8.66 2.29 -29.67
CA GLU A 121 8.69 1.09 -30.53
C GLU A 121 9.90 0.17 -30.24
N GLN A 122 10.95 0.71 -29.64
CA GLN A 122 12.17 -0.03 -29.28
C GLN A 122 12.07 -0.76 -27.93
N SER A 123 11.16 -0.31 -27.04
CA SER A 123 11.07 -0.78 -25.65
C SER A 123 9.92 -1.77 -25.43
N VAL A 124 8.89 -1.76 -26.28
CA VAL A 124 7.72 -2.65 -26.18
C VAL A 124 8.08 -4.08 -26.59
N CYS A 125 7.75 -5.05 -25.73
CA CYS A 125 7.97 -6.47 -25.99
C CYS A 125 6.76 -7.09 -26.69
N GLY A 126 7.00 -7.72 -27.84
CA GLY A 126 5.98 -8.47 -28.59
C GLY A 126 5.75 -9.88 -28.04
N GLU A 127 6.78 -10.72 -28.04
CA GLU A 127 6.73 -12.07 -27.48
C GLU A 127 7.70 -12.20 -26.30
N ARG A 128 7.26 -12.89 -25.24
CA ARG A 128 8.05 -13.17 -24.04
C ARG A 128 8.59 -14.60 -24.12
N SER A 129 9.88 -14.77 -23.84
CA SER A 129 10.50 -16.07 -23.66
C SER A 129 9.99 -16.78 -22.40
N GLN A 130 10.20 -18.09 -22.34
CA GLN A 130 9.80 -18.90 -21.18
C GLN A 130 10.48 -18.43 -19.88
N ASP A 131 11.76 -18.09 -19.95
CA ASP A 131 12.54 -17.57 -18.80
C ASP A 131 11.97 -16.24 -18.30
N GLU A 132 11.59 -15.33 -19.19
CA GLU A 132 10.96 -14.06 -18.80
C GLU A 132 9.59 -14.26 -18.15
N ILE A 133 8.82 -15.25 -18.60
CA ILE A 133 7.54 -15.60 -17.99
C ILE A 133 7.77 -16.15 -16.57
N GLU A 134 8.75 -17.04 -16.38
CA GLU A 134 9.07 -17.60 -15.07
C GLU A 134 9.59 -16.53 -14.09
N GLN A 135 10.45 -15.62 -14.56
CA GLN A 135 10.92 -14.48 -13.75
C GLN A 135 9.77 -13.54 -13.36
N TYR A 136 8.89 -13.23 -14.31
CA TYR A 136 7.69 -12.43 -14.04
C TYR A 136 6.78 -13.10 -13.01
N GLN A 137 6.49 -14.41 -13.17
CA GLN A 137 5.64 -15.17 -12.25
C GLN A 137 6.28 -15.27 -10.85
N LYS A 138 7.60 -15.38 -10.77
CA LYS A 138 8.31 -15.35 -9.49
C LYS A 138 8.12 -14.00 -8.78
N ALA A 139 8.22 -12.89 -9.51
CA ALA A 139 8.12 -11.55 -8.95
C ALA A 139 6.68 -11.09 -8.66
N PHE A 140 5.74 -11.42 -9.53
CA PHE A 140 4.38 -10.87 -9.52
C PHE A 140 3.27 -11.92 -9.43
N GLY A 141 3.60 -13.22 -9.45
CA GLY A 141 2.63 -14.31 -9.39
C GLY A 141 2.08 -14.72 -10.75
N GLU A 142 1.35 -15.85 -10.77
CA GLU A 142 0.68 -16.38 -11.97
C GLU A 142 -0.66 -15.67 -12.21
N ILE A 143 -0.61 -14.36 -12.42
CA ILE A 143 -1.80 -13.50 -12.52
C ILE A 143 -2.10 -13.17 -13.98
N THR A 144 -3.34 -13.44 -14.40
CA THR A 144 -3.83 -13.07 -15.72
C THR A 144 -4.46 -11.69 -15.70
N LEU A 145 -4.01 -10.80 -16.60
CA LEU A 145 -4.64 -9.50 -16.79
C LEU A 145 -5.93 -9.65 -17.61
N PRO A 146 -7.09 -9.17 -17.12
CA PRO A 146 -8.35 -9.20 -17.87
C PRO A 146 -8.29 -8.51 -19.23
N VAL A 147 -7.50 -7.45 -19.35
CA VAL A 147 -7.29 -6.68 -20.57
C VAL A 147 -5.81 -6.65 -20.93
N SER A 148 -5.49 -6.93 -22.19
CA SER A 148 -4.12 -6.87 -22.69
C SER A 148 -3.59 -5.43 -22.68
N VAL A 149 -2.39 -5.26 -22.11
CA VAL A 149 -1.68 -3.98 -22.02
C VAL A 149 -0.23 -4.20 -22.46
N PRO A 150 0.48 -3.16 -22.92
CA PRO A 150 1.87 -3.30 -23.34
C PRO A 150 2.81 -3.61 -22.17
N PHE A 151 3.80 -4.46 -22.44
CA PHE A 151 4.88 -4.82 -21.53
C PHE A 151 6.21 -4.27 -22.05
N SER A 152 7.08 -3.85 -21.13
CA SER A 152 8.41 -3.34 -21.45
C SER A 152 9.45 -3.84 -20.47
N LYS A 153 10.69 -3.96 -20.93
CA LYS A 153 11.85 -4.29 -20.06
C LYS A 153 12.44 -3.03 -19.46
N GLY A 154 13.26 -3.20 -18.42
CA GLY A 154 13.92 -2.10 -17.73
C GLY A 154 12.93 -1.21 -16.96
N VAL A 155 11.72 -1.72 -16.70
CA VAL A 155 10.70 -0.98 -15.96
C VAL A 155 11.06 -1.01 -14.48
N ASP A 156 11.31 0.17 -13.94
CA ASP A 156 11.36 0.40 -12.50
C ASP A 156 9.93 0.53 -11.96
N ILE A 157 9.46 -0.46 -11.22
CA ILE A 157 8.10 -0.41 -10.63
C ILE A 157 8.01 0.53 -9.43
N ASP A 158 9.15 0.97 -8.89
CA ASP A 158 9.21 1.89 -7.75
C ASP A 158 9.53 3.32 -8.19
N LEU A 159 9.30 3.63 -9.48
CA LEU A 159 9.34 4.98 -10.05
C LEU A 159 8.13 5.82 -9.60
N ILE A 160 7.84 5.81 -8.30
CA ILE A 160 6.75 6.52 -7.63
C ILE A 160 7.09 8.00 -7.45
N PHE A 161 6.09 8.84 -7.18
CA PHE A 161 6.28 10.30 -7.12
C PHE A 161 7.28 10.76 -6.04
N SER A 162 7.40 10.04 -4.92
CA SER A 162 8.35 10.35 -3.86
C SER A 162 9.81 10.05 -4.24
N ASN A 163 10.02 9.19 -5.24
CA ASN A 163 11.35 8.78 -5.73
C ASN A 163 11.81 9.63 -6.93
N ILE A 164 11.09 10.71 -7.25
CA ILE A 164 11.41 11.63 -8.33
C ILE A 164 11.64 13.02 -7.75
N MET A 165 12.85 13.55 -7.91
CA MET A 165 13.21 14.91 -7.51
C MET A 165 13.01 15.88 -8.69
N VAL A 166 12.35 17.00 -8.44
CA VAL A 166 12.06 18.00 -9.48
C VAL A 166 13.12 19.10 -9.46
N GLN A 167 13.86 19.25 -10.56
CA GLN A 167 14.81 20.34 -10.77
C GLN A 167 14.50 21.07 -12.07
N GLY A 168 13.70 22.15 -11.98
CA GLY A 168 13.22 22.89 -13.14
C GLY A 168 12.40 21.98 -14.05
N ASN A 169 12.86 21.75 -15.28
CA ASN A 169 12.20 20.85 -16.23
C ASN A 169 12.71 19.41 -16.16
N THR A 170 13.64 19.06 -15.26
CA THR A 170 14.21 17.71 -15.17
C THR A 170 13.66 16.97 -13.96
N TRP A 171 13.34 15.69 -14.16
CA TRP A 171 12.88 14.78 -13.12
C TRP A 171 13.95 13.75 -12.83
N ILE A 172 14.59 13.87 -11.69
CA ILE A 172 15.71 13.02 -11.30
C ILE A 172 15.19 11.84 -10.48
N VAL A 173 15.32 10.65 -11.04
CA VAL A 173 14.94 9.38 -10.39
C VAL A 173 16.02 8.99 -9.40
N ILE A 174 15.72 9.08 -8.11
CA ILE A 174 16.70 8.87 -7.02
C ILE A 174 16.73 7.45 -6.48
N ASP A 175 15.70 6.66 -6.76
CA ASP A 175 15.65 5.24 -6.44
C ASP A 175 15.20 4.47 -7.68
N TYR A 176 15.96 3.45 -8.04
CA TYR A 176 15.68 2.53 -9.15
C TYR A 176 16.03 1.09 -8.76
N GLU A 177 15.89 0.79 -7.47
CA GLU A 177 16.18 -0.49 -6.86
C GLU A 177 15.31 -1.63 -7.41
N TRP A 178 14.07 -1.34 -7.82
CA TRP A 178 13.11 -2.33 -8.32
C TRP A 178 12.90 -2.23 -9.83
N THR A 179 14.03 -2.16 -10.55
CA THR A 179 14.07 -2.23 -12.01
C THR A 179 14.27 -3.66 -12.48
N PHE A 180 13.37 -4.13 -13.36
CA PHE A 180 13.38 -5.50 -13.85
C PHE A 180 13.77 -5.59 -15.32
N ASP A 181 14.66 -6.54 -15.63
CA ASP A 181 15.11 -6.81 -17.00
C ASP A 181 14.14 -7.69 -17.80
N PHE A 182 13.18 -8.32 -17.12
CA PHE A 182 12.08 -9.03 -17.77
C PHE A 182 10.90 -8.08 -18.03
N PRO A 183 10.01 -8.38 -19.00
CA PRO A 183 8.93 -7.48 -19.35
C PRO A 183 7.87 -7.35 -18.24
N VAL A 184 7.54 -6.11 -17.88
CA VAL A 184 6.52 -5.74 -16.87
C VAL A 184 5.46 -4.83 -17.52
N PRO A 185 4.17 -4.92 -17.16
CA PRO A 185 3.16 -4.00 -17.65
C PRO A 185 3.48 -2.56 -17.22
N VAL A 186 3.61 -1.64 -18.17
CA VAL A 186 3.84 -0.22 -17.84
C VAL A 186 2.66 0.36 -17.05
N ASP A 187 1.47 -0.16 -17.34
CA ASP A 187 0.23 0.21 -16.66
C ASP A 187 0.22 -0.18 -15.16
N PHE A 188 0.95 -1.25 -14.79
CA PHE A 188 1.14 -1.65 -13.38
C PHE A 188 2.00 -0.64 -12.61
N LEU A 189 3.10 -0.15 -13.21
CA LEU A 189 3.90 0.95 -12.64
C LEU A 189 3.03 2.20 -12.41
N LEU A 190 2.26 2.62 -13.43
CA LEU A 190 1.41 3.79 -13.32
C LEU A 190 0.40 3.64 -12.18
N TRP A 191 -0.31 2.51 -12.11
CA TRP A 191 -1.22 2.20 -11.01
C TRP A 191 -0.51 2.22 -9.65
N ARG A 192 0.67 1.62 -9.53
CA ARG A 192 1.44 1.58 -8.28
C ARG A 192 1.85 2.98 -7.81
N ALA A 193 2.28 3.86 -8.72
CA ALA A 193 2.59 5.26 -8.37
C ALA A 193 1.37 6.01 -7.82
N GLY A 194 0.21 5.84 -8.45
CA GLY A 194 -1.06 6.41 -7.96
C GLY A 194 -1.49 5.84 -6.62
N LYS A 195 -1.45 4.51 -6.47
CA LYS A 195 -1.80 3.82 -5.22
C LYS A 195 -0.92 4.29 -4.06
N VAL A 196 0.40 4.24 -4.22
CA VAL A 196 1.35 4.63 -3.17
C VAL A 196 1.15 6.09 -2.78
N TYR A 197 0.92 6.98 -3.76
CA TYR A 197 0.57 8.36 -3.45
C TYR A 197 -0.72 8.47 -2.64
N LEU A 198 -1.79 7.75 -2.97
CA LEU A 198 -3.03 7.85 -2.20
C LEU A 198 -2.91 7.28 -0.78
N GLU A 199 -2.08 6.27 -0.56
CA GLU A 199 -1.92 5.60 0.74
C GLU A 199 -1.03 6.35 1.73
N ASN A 200 -0.11 7.20 1.25
CA ASN A 200 0.93 7.83 2.06
C ASN A 200 0.48 9.05 2.90
N TYR A 201 -0.68 9.68 2.63
CA TYR A 201 -1.10 10.90 3.36
C TYR A 201 -2.62 11.11 3.46
N ALA A 202 -3.09 11.49 4.64
CA ALA A 202 -4.52 11.66 4.92
C ALA A 202 -5.17 12.88 4.24
N ASN A 203 -4.42 13.94 3.92
CA ASN A 203 -4.93 15.11 3.18
C ASN A 203 -5.29 14.85 1.71
N ARG A 204 -5.03 13.64 1.19
CA ARG A 204 -5.31 13.22 -0.19
C ARG A 204 -6.76 12.69 -0.38
N ALA A 205 -7.59 12.82 0.66
CA ALA A 205 -9.00 12.40 0.75
C ALA A 205 -9.91 12.84 -0.40
N SER A 206 -9.56 13.95 -1.05
CA SER A 206 -10.35 14.56 -2.11
C SER A 206 -10.23 13.82 -3.44
N ILE A 207 -9.25 12.92 -3.58
CA ILE A 207 -9.01 12.15 -4.79
C ILE A 207 -9.24 10.68 -4.47
N ASP A 208 -10.27 10.10 -5.08
CA ASP A 208 -10.46 8.66 -5.02
C ASP A 208 -9.53 7.93 -6.01
N GLU A 209 -9.29 6.63 -5.75
CA GLU A 209 -8.42 5.80 -6.60
C GLU A 209 -8.91 5.73 -8.06
N THR A 210 -10.22 5.83 -8.30
CA THR A 210 -10.78 5.74 -9.65
C THR A 210 -10.38 6.97 -10.46
N GLU A 211 -10.46 8.15 -9.86
CA GLU A 211 -10.09 9.41 -10.48
C GLU A 211 -8.58 9.49 -10.71
N MET A 212 -7.76 9.07 -9.73
CA MET A 212 -6.32 8.94 -9.89
C MET A 212 -5.95 8.01 -11.06
N ASN A 213 -6.54 6.81 -11.10
CA ASN A 213 -6.32 5.84 -12.17
C ASN A 213 -6.75 6.39 -13.53
N ARG A 214 -7.84 7.16 -13.59
CA ARG A 214 -8.29 7.83 -14.81
C ARG A 214 -7.27 8.87 -15.31
N MET A 215 -6.70 9.67 -14.41
CA MET A 215 -5.65 10.65 -14.75
C MET A 215 -4.36 9.98 -15.23
N LEU A 216 -3.99 8.88 -14.59
CA LEU A 216 -2.84 8.06 -14.98
C LEU A 216 -3.09 7.27 -16.26
N GLY A 217 -4.35 7.10 -16.68
CA GLY A 217 -4.76 6.29 -17.82
C GLY A 217 -4.60 4.78 -17.58
N VAL A 218 -4.76 4.36 -16.32
CA VAL A 218 -4.72 2.95 -15.89
C VAL A 218 -5.99 2.25 -16.36
N THR A 219 -5.83 1.03 -16.88
CA THR A 219 -6.96 0.21 -17.34
C THR A 219 -7.78 -0.29 -16.14
N PRO A 220 -9.05 0.17 -15.96
CA PRO A 220 -9.82 -0.12 -14.75
C PRO A 220 -10.04 -1.62 -14.50
N GLU A 221 -10.22 -2.40 -15.56
CA GLU A 221 -10.46 -3.84 -15.51
C GLU A 221 -9.26 -4.60 -14.92
N ASN A 222 -8.04 -4.07 -15.07
CA ASN A 222 -6.82 -4.70 -14.58
C ASN A 222 -6.49 -4.34 -13.13
N VAL A 223 -7.15 -3.34 -12.52
CA VAL A 223 -6.82 -2.86 -11.16
C VAL A 223 -6.86 -3.98 -10.11
N SER A 224 -7.84 -4.87 -10.17
CA SER A 224 -7.90 -6.01 -9.25
C SER A 224 -6.72 -6.96 -9.45
N ALA A 225 -6.24 -7.16 -10.68
CA ALA A 225 -5.06 -7.99 -10.96
C ALA A 225 -3.77 -7.30 -10.48
N TYR A 226 -3.64 -5.99 -10.67
CA TYR A 226 -2.52 -5.20 -10.17
C TYR A 226 -2.40 -5.24 -8.64
N ARG A 227 -3.53 -5.20 -7.91
CA ARG A 227 -3.54 -5.40 -6.45
C ARG A 227 -2.99 -6.75 -6.03
N GLN A 228 -3.32 -7.80 -6.78
CA GLN A 228 -2.79 -9.15 -6.52
C GLN A 228 -1.30 -9.23 -6.85
N MET A 229 -0.85 -8.61 -7.96
CA MET A 229 0.57 -8.54 -8.34
C MET A 229 1.40 -7.83 -7.27
N GLU A 230 0.90 -6.70 -6.77
CA GLU A 230 1.51 -5.92 -5.70
C GLU A 230 1.64 -6.72 -4.42
N LEU A 231 0.57 -7.41 -4.03
CA LEU A 231 0.58 -8.23 -2.82
C LEU A 231 1.57 -9.39 -2.94
N HIS A 232 1.61 -10.07 -4.09
CA HIS A 232 2.56 -11.14 -4.34
C HIS A 232 4.00 -10.60 -4.31
N PHE A 233 4.25 -9.49 -4.99
CA PHE A 233 5.55 -8.82 -4.99
C PHE A 233 6.02 -8.47 -3.58
N LEU A 234 5.15 -7.91 -2.75
CA LEU A 234 5.51 -7.60 -1.37
C LEU A 234 5.72 -8.89 -0.57
N GLN A 235 4.75 -9.80 -0.51
CA GLN A 235 4.78 -10.92 0.42
C GLN A 235 5.68 -12.09 0.00
N GLN A 236 5.69 -12.42 -1.29
CA GLN A 236 6.33 -13.63 -1.83
C GLN A 236 7.68 -13.33 -2.48
N TYR A 237 7.95 -12.06 -2.82
CA TYR A 237 9.22 -11.63 -3.40
C TYR A 237 10.04 -10.81 -2.40
N CYS A 238 9.60 -9.59 -2.05
CA CYS A 238 10.32 -8.69 -1.15
C CYS A 238 10.49 -9.25 0.27
N TYR A 239 9.42 -9.81 0.84
CA TYR A 239 9.34 -10.29 2.22
C TYR A 239 9.21 -11.81 2.30
N ARG A 240 9.70 -12.53 1.29
CA ARG A 240 9.69 -14.00 1.29
C ARG A 240 10.30 -14.53 2.59
N ASP A 241 9.66 -15.54 3.18
CA ASP A 241 10.07 -16.15 4.48
C ASP A 241 10.13 -15.15 5.67
N ARG A 242 9.51 -13.97 5.52
CA ARG A 242 9.42 -12.86 6.47
C ARG A 242 8.03 -12.20 6.45
N SER A 243 7.03 -12.97 5.99
CA SER A 243 5.67 -12.47 5.74
C SER A 243 4.90 -12.13 7.01
N ASP A 244 5.32 -12.65 8.17
CA ASP A 244 4.89 -12.27 9.51
C ASP A 244 5.28 -10.82 9.84
N LEU A 245 6.49 -10.40 9.47
CA LEU A 245 6.92 -9.01 9.56
C LEU A 245 6.13 -8.12 8.58
N TYR A 246 5.83 -8.58 7.37
CA TYR A 246 4.88 -7.86 6.52
C TYR A 246 3.46 -7.84 7.11
N ALA A 247 3.02 -8.86 7.84
CA ALA A 247 1.72 -8.84 8.49
C ALA A 247 1.68 -7.91 9.72
N LEU A 248 2.85 -7.57 10.28
CA LEU A 248 3.06 -6.60 11.38
C LEU A 248 3.32 -5.16 10.88
N TYR A 249 3.99 -5.00 9.72
CA TYR A 249 4.47 -3.72 9.18
C TYR A 249 3.89 -3.36 7.80
N GLY A 250 3.40 -4.34 7.06
CA GLY A 250 2.99 -4.25 5.65
C GLY A 250 1.54 -3.83 5.42
N THR A 251 0.72 -3.77 6.47
CA THR A 251 -0.47 -2.90 6.48
C THR A 251 -0.11 -1.41 6.48
N MET A 252 1.16 -1.06 6.72
CA MET A 252 1.60 0.28 7.06
C MET A 252 2.97 0.60 6.42
N GLY A 253 3.05 0.53 5.08
CA GLY A 253 4.26 0.89 4.33
C GLY A 253 4.79 2.30 4.58
N GLN A 254 4.00 3.20 5.19
CA GLN A 254 4.46 4.48 5.73
C GLN A 254 3.90 4.88 7.12
N TYR A 255 2.77 4.33 7.58
CA TYR A 255 2.18 4.77 8.86
C TYR A 255 3.00 4.39 10.11
N VAL A 256 3.92 3.42 10.04
CA VAL A 256 4.80 3.12 11.20
C VAL A 256 5.79 4.27 11.47
N MET A 257 5.98 5.20 10.52
CA MET A 257 6.89 6.34 10.67
C MET A 257 6.30 7.55 11.39
N ASN A 258 4.99 7.57 11.68
CA ASN A 258 4.34 8.63 12.47
C ASN A 258 3.74 8.12 13.79
N LEU A 259 4.27 7.01 14.33
CA LEU A 259 4.03 6.74 15.75
C LEU A 259 4.79 7.80 16.55
N ASP A 260 4.07 8.81 17.00
CA ASP A 260 4.53 9.61 18.13
C ASP A 260 4.83 8.62 19.26
N LEU A 261 6.09 8.57 19.70
CA LEU A 261 6.50 7.62 20.73
C LEU A 261 5.60 7.76 21.97
N GLU A 262 5.05 8.95 22.21
CA GLU A 262 4.07 9.18 23.27
C GLU A 262 2.76 8.39 23.08
N GLU A 263 2.23 8.23 21.87
CA GLU A 263 1.02 7.41 21.62
C GLU A 263 1.29 5.91 21.72
N ALA A 264 2.46 5.46 21.26
CA ALA A 264 2.90 4.08 21.45
C ALA A 264 3.14 3.73 22.93
N ILE A 265 3.57 4.71 23.74
CA ILE A 265 3.84 4.58 25.19
C ILE A 265 2.55 4.67 26.02
N LYS A 266 1.54 5.46 25.60
CA LYS A 266 0.25 5.58 26.31
C LYS A 266 -0.51 4.26 26.41
N GLY A 267 -0.21 3.26 25.58
CA GLY A 267 -0.84 1.94 25.68
C GLY A 267 -2.35 1.98 25.45
N ASN A 268 -3.04 0.90 25.82
CA ASN A 268 -4.47 0.67 25.55
C ASN A 268 -5.41 1.52 26.43
N GLU A 269 -5.15 2.82 26.59
CA GLU A 269 -5.96 3.69 27.47
C GLU A 269 -7.43 3.80 27.02
N ASN A 270 -7.72 3.57 25.73
CA ASN A 270 -9.06 3.75 25.15
C ASN A 270 -9.75 2.45 24.65
N GLY A 271 -9.09 1.29 24.61
CA GLY A 271 -9.72 0.01 24.25
C GLY A 271 -10.18 -0.16 22.78
N THR A 272 -9.80 0.74 21.88
CA THR A 272 -10.27 0.79 20.47
C THR A 272 -9.18 0.55 19.42
N ASN A 273 -7.90 0.52 19.79
CA ASN A 273 -6.78 0.42 18.84
C ASN A 273 -6.23 -1.01 18.75
N GLN A 274 -6.93 -1.97 19.33
CA GLN A 274 -6.65 -3.40 19.24
C GLN A 274 -7.82 -4.07 18.53
N VAL A 275 -7.50 -4.68 17.40
CA VAL A 275 -8.45 -5.46 16.60
C VAL A 275 -8.10 -6.90 16.78
N GLN A 276 -9.09 -7.71 17.13
CA GLN A 276 -8.93 -9.15 17.20
C GLN A 276 -9.63 -9.81 16.03
N LEU A 277 -8.90 -10.68 15.33
CA LEU A 277 -9.40 -11.46 14.21
C LEU A 277 -9.50 -12.91 14.63
N TYR A 278 -10.70 -13.47 14.60
CA TYR A 278 -10.92 -14.88 14.90
C TYR A 278 -11.15 -15.67 13.63
N TYR A 279 -10.34 -16.72 13.47
CA TYR A 279 -10.35 -17.61 12.33
C TYR A 279 -11.07 -18.91 12.72
N ASP A 280 -12.21 -19.19 12.10
CA ASP A 280 -12.87 -20.49 12.26
C ASP A 280 -12.41 -21.43 11.15
N THR A 281 -11.55 -22.38 11.49
CA THR A 281 -11.07 -23.44 10.58
C THR A 281 -11.96 -24.69 10.61
N GLY A 282 -13.13 -24.61 11.26
CA GLY A 282 -14.10 -25.70 11.41
C GLY A 282 -14.33 -26.16 12.85
N LYS A 283 -13.72 -25.50 13.85
CA LYS A 283 -13.90 -25.76 15.28
C LYS A 283 -14.70 -24.67 16.01
N GLY A 284 -15.16 -23.65 15.28
CA GLY A 284 -15.73 -22.43 15.84
C GLY A 284 -14.65 -21.41 16.23
N TYR A 285 -15.08 -20.23 16.68
CA TYR A 285 -14.17 -19.18 17.12
C TYR A 285 -13.53 -19.52 18.46
N SER A 286 -12.22 -19.37 18.57
CA SER A 286 -11.47 -19.56 19.81
C SER A 286 -10.31 -18.59 19.90
N GLU A 287 -9.89 -18.26 21.14
CA GLU A 287 -8.71 -17.41 21.39
C GLU A 287 -7.44 -17.99 20.75
N ALA A 288 -7.30 -19.32 20.75
CA ALA A 288 -6.14 -20.02 20.18
C ALA A 288 -6.06 -19.92 18.65
N GLU A 289 -7.19 -19.63 17.99
CA GLU A 289 -7.28 -19.37 16.55
C GLU A 289 -7.66 -17.91 16.30
N SER A 290 -6.94 -17.00 16.96
CA SER A 290 -7.14 -15.56 16.77
C SER A 290 -5.82 -14.80 16.74
N ASP A 291 -5.83 -13.66 16.05
CA ASP A 291 -4.72 -12.70 16.03
C ASP A 291 -5.19 -11.37 16.61
N ILE A 292 -4.41 -10.81 17.55
CA ILE A 292 -4.60 -9.44 18.04
C ILE A 292 -3.63 -8.54 17.28
N ILE A 293 -4.17 -7.54 16.60
CA ILE A 293 -3.43 -6.59 15.79
C ILE A 293 -3.64 -5.20 16.39
N ARG A 294 -2.54 -4.50 16.65
CA ARG A 294 -2.59 -3.07 16.96
C ARG A 294 -2.57 -2.29 15.66
N ILE A 295 -3.65 -1.57 15.41
CA ILE A 295 -3.76 -0.64 14.29
C ILE A 295 -4.13 0.73 14.82
N TYR A 296 -3.58 1.76 14.20
CA TYR A 296 -3.85 3.15 14.54
C TYR A 296 -4.64 3.77 13.40
N PRO A 297 -5.61 4.64 13.71
CA PRO A 297 -6.35 5.30 12.67
C PRO A 297 -5.46 6.31 11.93
N ASP A 298 -5.79 6.60 10.67
CA ASP A 298 -5.22 7.71 9.92
C ASP A 298 -5.62 9.08 10.53
N GLU A 299 -5.17 10.19 9.95
CA GLU A 299 -5.49 11.54 10.45
C GLU A 299 -7.00 11.86 10.40
N LYS A 300 -7.83 11.06 9.70
CA LYS A 300 -9.30 11.19 9.65
C LYS A 300 -10.00 10.31 10.66
N GLY A 301 -9.28 9.46 11.40
CA GLY A 301 -9.89 8.49 12.29
C GLY A 301 -10.24 7.16 11.61
N GLU A 302 -9.74 6.88 10.40
CA GLU A 302 -10.03 5.64 9.66
C GLU A 302 -8.97 4.57 9.93
N PHE A 303 -9.43 3.39 10.33
CA PHE A 303 -8.63 2.20 10.53
C PHE A 303 -8.60 1.39 9.22
N HIS A 304 -7.40 1.13 8.72
CA HIS A 304 -7.20 0.32 7.51
C HIS A 304 -6.68 -1.07 7.88
N LEU A 305 -7.53 -2.09 7.74
CA LEU A 305 -7.15 -3.47 8.02
C LEU A 305 -7.01 -4.26 6.72
N GLN A 306 -5.80 -4.75 6.46
CA GLN A 306 -5.53 -5.71 5.41
C GLN A 306 -4.93 -6.99 6.01
N ARG A 307 -5.54 -8.16 5.77
CA ARG A 307 -5.09 -9.41 6.40
C ARG A 307 -5.11 -10.60 5.46
N LYS A 308 -3.98 -11.30 5.37
CA LYS A 308 -3.90 -12.61 4.74
C LYS A 308 -4.62 -13.64 5.60
N LEU A 309 -5.46 -14.44 4.96
CA LEU A 309 -6.27 -15.46 5.61
C LEU A 309 -5.61 -16.84 5.51
N PRO A 310 -5.80 -17.72 6.50
CA PRO A 310 -5.31 -19.09 6.43
C PRO A 310 -6.11 -19.92 5.40
N ASP A 311 -5.46 -20.85 4.70
CA ASP A 311 -6.05 -21.64 3.61
C ASP A 311 -7.29 -22.46 4.03
N ALA A 312 -7.37 -22.87 5.30
CA ALA A 312 -8.47 -23.66 5.86
C ALA A 312 -9.60 -22.81 6.49
N LEU A 313 -9.65 -21.51 6.22
CA LEU A 313 -10.64 -20.61 6.80
C LEU A 313 -12.05 -20.93 6.30
N ARG A 314 -13.01 -21.06 7.22
CA ARG A 314 -14.43 -21.18 6.91
C ARG A 314 -15.20 -19.91 7.24
N ASN A 315 -14.98 -19.36 8.43
CA ASN A 315 -15.63 -18.12 8.87
C ASN A 315 -14.60 -17.17 9.47
N LEU A 316 -14.88 -15.87 9.34
CA LEU A 316 -14.06 -14.80 9.91
C LEU A 316 -14.93 -13.94 10.82
N ARG A 317 -14.42 -13.64 12.00
CA ARG A 317 -14.96 -12.62 12.90
C ARG A 317 -13.91 -11.55 13.15
N ILE A 318 -14.33 -10.29 13.06
CA ILE A 318 -13.52 -9.11 13.30
C ILE A 318 -14.09 -8.39 14.51
N ASP A 319 -13.27 -8.24 15.54
CA ASP A 319 -13.64 -7.58 16.79
C ASP A 319 -12.83 -6.27 16.85
N PRO A 320 -13.44 -5.11 16.52
CA PRO A 320 -12.73 -3.83 16.37
C PRO A 320 -12.28 -3.20 17.71
N GLY A 321 -12.58 -3.82 18.84
CA GLY A 321 -12.20 -3.36 20.18
C GLY A 321 -12.96 -4.10 21.26
N GLU A 322 -12.85 -3.62 22.50
CA GLU A 322 -13.48 -4.25 23.68
C GLU A 322 -14.62 -3.40 24.28
N ILE A 323 -14.75 -2.14 23.85
CA ILE A 323 -15.69 -1.18 24.43
C ILE A 323 -16.90 -0.89 23.55
N PRO A 324 -18.02 -0.41 24.14
CA PRO A 324 -19.16 0.07 23.38
C PRO A 324 -18.76 1.20 22.43
N CYS A 325 -19.20 1.11 21.17
CA CYS A 325 -18.80 2.05 20.13
C CYS A 325 -19.80 2.14 18.99
N VAL A 326 -19.69 3.19 18.19
CA VAL A 326 -20.29 3.27 16.86
C VAL A 326 -19.24 2.90 15.83
N VAL A 327 -19.53 1.91 14.99
CA VAL A 327 -18.65 1.48 13.89
C VAL A 327 -19.24 1.91 12.57
N TYR A 328 -18.45 2.64 11.77
CA TYR A 328 -18.73 2.97 10.39
C TYR A 328 -17.82 2.09 9.53
N ILE A 329 -18.37 1.35 8.57
CA ILE A 329 -17.58 0.47 7.70
C ILE A 329 -17.51 1.13 6.32
N GLN A 330 -16.32 1.57 5.92
CA GLN A 330 -16.08 2.23 4.65
C GLN A 330 -15.82 1.20 3.55
N LYS A 331 -15.09 0.12 3.88
CA LYS A 331 -14.65 -0.89 2.93
C LYS A 331 -14.69 -2.27 3.56
N ALA A 332 -15.13 -3.27 2.79
CA ALA A 332 -15.12 -4.66 3.18
C ALA A 332 -15.04 -5.53 1.91
N VAL A 333 -13.84 -5.97 1.55
CA VAL A 333 -13.55 -6.67 0.29
C VAL A 333 -12.73 -7.92 0.58
N GLY A 334 -13.12 -9.05 -0.02
CA GLY A 334 -12.35 -10.29 -0.01
C GLY A 334 -11.72 -10.54 -1.37
N TYR A 335 -10.57 -11.21 -1.38
CA TYR A 335 -9.82 -11.56 -2.58
C TYR A 335 -9.60 -13.07 -2.66
N THR A 336 -9.97 -13.66 -3.78
CA THR A 336 -9.56 -15.00 -4.21
C THR A 336 -8.52 -14.84 -5.32
N GLU A 337 -7.83 -15.93 -5.69
CA GLU A 337 -6.79 -15.93 -6.74
C GLU A 337 -7.25 -15.28 -8.06
N ASN A 338 -8.54 -15.37 -8.37
CA ASN A 338 -9.08 -14.95 -9.65
C ASN A 338 -10.00 -13.72 -9.58
N ALA A 339 -10.39 -13.24 -8.39
CA ALA A 339 -11.35 -12.15 -8.27
C ALA A 339 -11.34 -11.47 -6.89
N SER A 340 -11.84 -10.22 -6.84
CA SER A 340 -12.28 -9.57 -5.61
C SER A 340 -13.81 -9.58 -5.49
N TYR A 341 -14.34 -9.46 -4.28
CA TYR A 341 -15.78 -9.41 -4.02
C TYR A 341 -16.12 -8.65 -2.74
N GLU A 342 -17.28 -7.99 -2.71
CA GLU A 342 -17.77 -7.30 -1.51
C GLU A 342 -18.14 -8.32 -0.42
N LEU A 343 -17.65 -8.08 0.79
CA LEU A 343 -17.97 -8.91 1.96
C LEU A 343 -19.33 -8.50 2.53
N GLU A 344 -20.18 -9.49 2.74
CA GLU A 344 -21.39 -9.38 3.52
C GLU A 344 -21.06 -9.71 4.98
N TYR A 345 -21.63 -8.94 5.90
CA TYR A 345 -21.35 -9.10 7.32
C TYR A 345 -22.58 -8.83 8.18
N ARG A 346 -22.55 -9.38 9.40
CA ARG A 346 -23.52 -9.12 10.46
C ARG A 346 -22.77 -8.73 11.71
N THR A 347 -23.32 -7.81 12.49
CA THR A 347 -22.72 -7.41 13.77
C THR A 347 -23.59 -7.84 14.96
N ASN A 348 -23.02 -7.78 16.17
CA ASN A 348 -23.77 -7.92 17.41
C ASN A 348 -24.47 -6.60 17.84
N GLY A 349 -24.26 -5.50 17.12
CA GLY A 349 -24.93 -4.23 17.33
C GLY A 349 -26.13 -3.98 16.42
N TYR A 350 -26.69 -2.78 16.55
CA TYR A 350 -27.86 -2.34 15.80
C TYR A 350 -27.47 -1.46 14.63
N ARG A 351 -27.95 -1.81 13.44
CA ARG A 351 -27.74 -1.00 12.24
C ARG A 351 -28.64 0.23 12.26
N PHE A 352 -28.07 1.41 12.14
CA PHE A 352 -28.83 2.67 12.06
C PHE A 352 -28.67 3.40 10.72
N ASP A 353 -27.63 3.06 9.95
CA ASP A 353 -27.45 3.46 8.56
C ASP A 353 -26.83 2.31 7.75
N LYS A 354 -26.79 2.41 6.41
CA LYS A 354 -26.38 1.34 5.47
C LYS A 354 -25.07 0.65 5.89
N ARG A 355 -24.09 1.42 6.36
CA ARG A 355 -22.80 0.92 6.84
C ARG A 355 -22.41 1.43 8.24
N ALA A 356 -23.39 1.79 9.07
CA ALA A 356 -23.15 2.30 10.41
C ALA A 356 -23.92 1.50 11.48
N TYR A 357 -23.20 1.08 12.53
CA TYR A 357 -23.66 0.15 13.54
C TYR A 357 -23.37 0.67 14.95
N VAL A 358 -24.36 0.67 15.83
CA VAL A 358 -24.19 0.98 17.25
C VAL A 358 -23.99 -0.32 18.02
N MET A 359 -22.82 -0.46 18.65
CA MET A 359 -22.44 -1.57 19.52
C MET A 359 -22.59 -1.10 20.97
N GLU A 360 -23.76 -1.33 21.56
CA GLU A 360 -24.07 -0.83 22.92
C GLU A 360 -23.42 -1.66 24.04
N GLN A 361 -23.12 -2.92 23.75
CA GLN A 361 -22.47 -3.84 24.68
C GLN A 361 -20.96 -3.77 24.42
N GLY A 362 -20.16 -4.07 25.45
CA GLY A 362 -18.74 -4.34 25.25
C GLY A 362 -18.54 -5.51 24.27
N ASP A 363 -17.33 -5.64 23.75
CA ASP A 363 -16.94 -6.62 22.73
C ASP A 363 -17.74 -6.49 21.42
N PRO A 364 -17.59 -5.37 20.67
CA PRO A 364 -18.11 -5.27 19.32
C PRO A 364 -17.61 -6.44 18.45
N GLN A 365 -18.51 -7.09 17.72
CA GLN A 365 -18.21 -8.26 16.90
C GLN A 365 -18.83 -8.13 15.51
N ILE A 366 -18.03 -8.38 14.48
CA ILE A 366 -18.43 -8.33 13.07
C ILE A 366 -18.16 -9.69 12.43
N TYR A 367 -19.22 -10.38 12.02
CA TYR A 367 -19.19 -11.71 11.43
C TYR A 367 -19.32 -11.63 9.92
N ILE A 368 -18.31 -12.07 9.17
CA ILE A 368 -18.38 -12.18 7.71
C ILE A 368 -19.28 -13.37 7.33
N LYS A 369 -20.18 -13.19 6.36
CA LYS A 369 -21.25 -14.15 6.01
C LYS A 369 -21.09 -14.85 4.67
N ASN A 370 -20.40 -14.22 3.72
CA ASN A 370 -20.28 -14.71 2.36
C ASN A 370 -18.82 -15.06 2.01
N MET A 371 -18.09 -15.65 2.96
CA MET A 371 -16.71 -16.06 2.69
C MET A 371 -16.67 -17.09 1.56
N LYS A 372 -15.95 -16.78 0.48
CA LYS A 372 -15.77 -17.69 -0.66
C LYS A 372 -14.65 -18.68 -0.35
N GLU A 373 -14.73 -19.86 -0.95
CA GLU A 373 -13.59 -20.79 -0.93
C GLU A 373 -12.37 -20.13 -1.58
N HIS A 374 -11.18 -20.42 -1.04
CA HIS A 374 -9.91 -19.86 -1.51
C HIS A 374 -9.77 -18.34 -1.37
N THR A 375 -10.56 -17.69 -0.51
CA THR A 375 -10.29 -16.30 -0.12
C THR A 375 -9.01 -16.26 0.72
N TYR A 376 -7.97 -15.64 0.18
CA TYR A 376 -6.66 -15.59 0.81
C TYR A 376 -6.35 -14.23 1.43
N LEU A 377 -7.13 -13.18 1.15
CA LEU A 377 -6.91 -11.82 1.65
C LEU A 377 -8.24 -11.10 1.88
N ILE A 378 -8.27 -10.23 2.89
CA ILE A 378 -9.31 -9.20 3.06
C ILE A 378 -8.72 -7.80 3.17
N GLU A 379 -9.50 -6.81 2.74
CA GLU A 379 -9.35 -5.38 3.05
C GLU A 379 -10.63 -4.91 3.75
N PHE A 380 -10.48 -4.31 4.92
CA PHE A 380 -11.57 -3.89 5.79
C PHE A 380 -11.25 -2.54 6.43
N ASP A 381 -11.88 -1.48 5.94
CA ASP A 381 -11.62 -0.11 6.40
C ASP A 381 -12.84 0.39 7.16
N TYR A 382 -12.61 0.98 8.33
CA TYR A 382 -13.68 1.37 9.24
C TYR A 382 -13.26 2.49 10.19
N THR A 383 -14.23 3.25 10.72
CA THR A 383 -14.01 4.24 11.79
C THR A 383 -14.75 3.82 13.06
N ILE A 384 -14.16 4.10 14.21
CA ILE A 384 -14.76 3.88 15.53
C ILE A 384 -15.03 5.22 16.21
N GLN A 385 -16.22 5.38 16.77
CA GLN A 385 -16.54 6.46 17.70
C GLN A 385 -17.01 5.88 19.04
N ALA A 386 -16.21 6.07 20.08
CA ALA A 386 -16.43 5.49 21.41
C ALA A 386 -16.90 6.48 22.48
N ASP A 387 -17.25 7.72 22.09
CA ASP A 387 -17.82 8.70 23.03
C ASP A 387 -19.16 8.18 23.58
N ALA A 388 -19.24 8.04 24.91
CA ALA A 388 -20.39 7.43 25.57
C ALA A 388 -21.70 8.19 25.33
N ALA A 389 -21.66 9.52 25.20
CA ALA A 389 -22.86 10.32 24.92
C ALA A 389 -23.37 10.05 23.49
N ILE A 390 -22.45 9.91 22.53
CA ILE A 390 -22.78 9.64 21.14
C ILE A 390 -23.30 8.21 20.96
N VAL A 391 -22.66 7.23 21.60
CA VAL A 391 -23.15 5.84 21.60
C VAL A 391 -24.57 5.77 22.17
N GLN A 392 -24.84 6.44 23.31
CA GLN A 392 -26.17 6.50 23.91
C GLN A 392 -27.21 7.22 23.04
N GLU A 393 -26.84 8.33 22.39
CA GLU A 393 -27.72 9.07 21.49
C GLU A 393 -28.14 8.20 20.30
N LYS A 394 -27.17 7.57 19.62
CA LYS A 394 -27.44 6.72 18.46
C LYS A 394 -28.25 5.49 18.86
N ALA A 395 -27.89 4.85 19.97
CA ALA A 395 -28.65 3.76 20.60
C ALA A 395 -30.14 4.10 20.81
N ALA A 396 -30.41 5.26 21.45
CA ALA A 396 -31.75 5.72 21.73
C ALA A 396 -32.54 5.98 20.44
N SER A 397 -31.90 6.54 19.42
CA SER A 397 -32.50 6.76 18.10
C SER A 397 -32.95 5.43 17.48
N VAL A 398 -32.08 4.42 17.44
CA VAL A 398 -32.43 3.11 16.84
C VAL A 398 -33.58 2.44 17.57
N LYS A 399 -33.53 2.42 18.91
CA LYS A 399 -34.61 1.84 19.73
C LYS A 399 -35.94 2.57 19.54
N GLY A 400 -35.90 3.90 19.37
CA GLY A 400 -37.07 4.71 19.03
C GLY A 400 -37.69 4.29 17.69
N TRP A 401 -36.87 4.09 16.67
CA TRP A 401 -37.31 3.62 15.34
C TRP A 401 -37.84 2.19 15.35
N GLU A 402 -37.19 1.27 16.07
CA GLU A 402 -37.65 -0.12 16.21
C GLU A 402 -39.00 -0.21 16.93
N LYS A 403 -39.19 0.59 17.99
CA LYS A 403 -40.46 0.69 18.70
C LYS A 403 -41.58 1.22 17.79
N LEU A 404 -41.28 2.23 16.96
CA LEU A 404 -42.24 2.77 15.99
C LEU A 404 -42.61 1.73 14.91
N LYS A 405 -41.62 1.00 14.38
CA LYS A 405 -41.86 -0.09 13.40
C LYS A 405 -42.71 -1.22 13.98
N GLY A 406 -42.47 -1.61 15.24
CA GLY A 406 -43.28 -2.61 15.94
C GLY A 406 -44.74 -2.17 16.11
N MET A 407 -44.97 -0.90 16.44
CA MET A 407 -46.32 -0.33 16.56
C MET A 407 -47.06 -0.28 15.22
N ILE A 408 -46.36 0.01 14.11
CA ILE A 408 -46.95 0.02 12.76
C ILE A 408 -47.27 -1.40 12.27
N GLN A 409 -46.48 -2.41 12.64
CA GLN A 409 -46.74 -3.81 12.29
C GLN A 409 -47.91 -4.44 13.08
N HIS A 410 -48.22 -3.94 14.28
CA HIS A 410 -49.38 -4.41 15.07
C HIS A 410 -50.68 -3.63 14.75
N ALA A 411 -50.60 -2.58 13.93
CA ALA A 411 -51.73 -1.78 13.47
C ALA A 411 -52.23 -2.18 12.06
N LYS A 412 -51.66 -3.25 11.48
CA LYS A 412 -52.18 -3.98 10.31
C LYS A 412 -52.65 -5.34 10.76
#